data_AF-A0A7V6JHA0-F1
#
_entry.id   AF-A0A7V6JHA0-F1
#
_cell.length_a   1.000
_cell.length_b   1.000
_cell.length_c   1.000
_cell.angle_alpha   90.00
_cell.angle_beta   90.00
_cell.angle_gamma   90.00
#
_symmetry.space_group_name_H-M   'P 1'
#
loop_
_entity.id
_entity.type
_entity.pdbx_description
1 polymer ?
#
loop_
_entity_poly.entity_id
_entity_poly.type
_entity_poly.pdbx_seq_one_letter_code
_entity_poly.pdbx_strand_id
1 'polypeptide(L)' 'MLNFIENNLSSIIVGAIVFIIVGAVLIKLIRDKKNHKSSCAAGCSGCPMSGECHK' A
#
# COMPACT_ATOMS: atom_id res chain seq x y z
N MET A 1 7.96 3.57 33.71
CA MET A 1 7.28 3.77 32.41
C MET A 1 8.22 4.38 31.37
N LEU A 2 8.88 5.50 31.68
CA LEU A 2 9.87 6.13 30.79
C LEU A 2 11.02 5.19 30.38
N ASN A 3 11.52 4.37 31.31
CA ASN A 3 12.57 3.38 31.04
C ASN A 3 12.17 2.33 29.98
N PHE A 4 10.88 2.00 29.83
CA PHE A 4 10.43 1.07 28.77
C PHE A 4 10.55 1.71 27.40
N ILE A 5 10.22 3.00 27.30
CA ILE A 5 10.30 3.76 26.04
C ILE A 5 11.77 3.96 25.66
N GLU A 6 12.65 4.30 26.61
CA GLU A 6 14.09 4.45 26.33
C GLU A 6 14.74 3.16 25.82
N ASN A 7 14.44 2.02 26.47
CA ASN A 7 15.02 0.73 26.07
C ASN A 7 14.47 0.18 24.75
N ASN A 8 13.28 0.61 24.32
CA ASN A 8 12.63 0.13 23.10
C ASN A 8 12.46 1.23 22.03
N LEU A 9 13.16 2.35 22.19
CA LEU A 9 12.98 3.53 21.34
C LEU A 9 13.26 3.21 19.86
N SER A 10 14.30 2.41 19.60
CA SER A 10 14.67 1.94 18.26
C SER A 10 13.55 1.12 17.62
N SER A 11 13.02 0.13 18.32
CA SER A 11 11.92 -0.72 17.85
C SER A 11 10.65 0.09 17.56
N ILE A 12 10.33 1.06 18.42
CA ILE A 12 9.17 1.94 18.23
C ILE A 12 9.35 2.81 16.97
N ILE A 13 10.55 3.36 16.75
CA ILE A 13 10.85 4.17 15.56
C ILE A 13 10.71 3.32 14.29
N VAL A 14 11.29 2.13 14.26
CA VAL A 14 11.18 1.22 13.11
C VAL A 14 9.72 0.85 12.86
N GLY A 15 8.97 0.52 13.91
CA GLY A 15 7.54 0.23 13.82
C GLY A 15 6.74 1.40 13.25
N ALA A 16 7.04 2.64 13.69
CA ALA A 16 6.39 3.84 13.18
C ALA A 16 6.68 4.06 11.68
N ILE A 17 7.91 3.83 11.23
CA ILE A 17 8.28 3.94 9.81
C ILE A 17 7.48 2.93 8.97
N VAL A 18 7.46 1.66 9.39
CA VAL A 18 6.69 0.62 8.69
C VAL A 18 5.19 0.97 8.66
N PHE A 19 4.65 1.47 9.78
CA PHE A 19 3.25 1.88 9.88
C PHE A 19 2.92 3.02 8.90
N ILE A 20 3.79 4.02 8.77
CA ILE A 20 3.63 5.11 7.79
C ILE A 20 3.63 4.58 6.36
N ILE A 21 4.56 3.68 6.01
CA ILE A 21 4.66 3.10 4.67
C ILE A 21 3.37 2.34 4.33
N VAL A 22 2.92 1.46 5.24
CA VAL A 22 1.68 0.69 5.05
C VAL A 22 0.47 1.63 4.93
N GLY A 23 0.39 2.65 5.79
CA GLY A 23 -0.65 3.67 5.73
C GLY A 23 -0.68 4.41 4.38
N ALA A 24 0.49 4.80 3.86
CA ALA A 24 0.60 5.44 2.55
C ALA A 24 0.12 4.53 1.42
N VAL A 25 0.46 3.23 1.45
CA VAL A 25 -0.01 2.24 0.47
C VAL A 25 -1.54 2.12 0.52
N LEU A 26 -2.14 2.01 1.71
CA LEU A 26 -3.58 1.92 1.87
C LEU A 26 -4.30 3.17 1.33
N ILE A 27 -3.80 4.37 1.67
CA ILE A 27 -4.35 5.64 1.15
C ILE A 27 -4.27 5.65 -0.38
N LYS A 28 -3.14 5.22 -0.94
CA LYS A 28 -2.93 5.16 -2.38
C LYS A 28 -3.92 4.20 -3.05
N LEU A 29 -4.14 3.02 -2.48
CA LEU A 29 -5.12 2.03 -2.98
C LEU A 29 -6.55 2.57 -2.94
N ILE A 30 -6.95 3.22 -1.84
CA ILE A 30 -8.28 3.83 -1.71
C ILE A 30 -8.46 4.94 -2.74
N ARG A 31 -7.44 5.78 -2.92
CA ARG A 31 -7.46 6.87 -3.91
C ARG A 31 -7.49 6.33 -5.34
N ASP A 32 -6.70 5.31 -5.65
CA ASP A 32 -6.68 4.66 -6.96
C ASP A 32 -8.04 4.02 -7.26
N LYS A 33 -8.67 3.35 -6.28
CA LYS A 33 -10.03 2.80 -6.39
C LYS A 33 -11.08 3.87 -6.65
N LYS A 34 -11.03 4.99 -5.92
CA LYS A 34 -11.94 6.14 -6.12
C LYS A 34 -11.77 6.79 -7.50
N ASN A 35 -10.55 6.79 -8.04
CA ASN A 35 -10.23 7.34 -9.35
C ASN A 35 -10.41 6.33 -10.50
N HIS A 36 -11.09 5.20 -10.26
CA HIS A 36 -11.28 4.11 -11.23
C HIS A 36 -9.97 3.62 -11.88
N LYS A 37 -8.84 3.78 -11.19
CA LYS A 37 -7.56 3.22 -11.65
C LYS A 37 -7.62 1.71 -11.45
N SER A 38 -7.42 0.95 -12.53
CA SER A 38 -7.35 -0.50 -12.45
C SER A 38 -5.98 -0.92 -11.90
N SER A 39 -5.93 -2.10 -11.25
CA SER A 39 -4.67 -2.70 -10.80
C SER A 39 -3.79 -3.17 -11.97
N CYS A 40 -4.33 -3.22 -13.20
CA CYS A 40 -3.57 -3.59 -14.40
C CYS A 40 -2.82 -2.38 -14.95
N ALA A 41 -1.51 -2.32 -14.68
CA ALA A 41 -0.64 -1.21 -15.07
C ALA A 41 -0.58 -0.95 -16.59
N ALA A 42 -0.74 -1.99 -17.42
CA ALA A 42 -0.71 -1.90 -18.87
C ALA A 42 -2.08 -1.61 -19.52
N GLY A 43 -3.13 -1.43 -18.71
CA GLY A 43 -4.51 -1.41 -19.19
C GLY A 43 -4.96 -2.75 -19.77
N CYS A 44 -6.22 -2.83 -20.24
CA CYS A 44 -6.74 -4.06 -20.85
C CYS A 44 -6.14 -4.33 -22.24
N SER A 45 -5.55 -3.34 -22.91
CA SER A 45 -4.93 -3.51 -24.24
C SER A 45 -3.60 -4.26 -24.21
N GLY A 46 -2.81 -4.14 -23.13
CA GLY A 46 -1.55 -4.88 -22.94
C GLY A 46 -1.66 -6.09 -22.00
N CYS A 47 -2.88 -6.43 -21.54
CA CYS A 47 -3.07 -7.51 -20.59
C CYS A 47 -3.05 -8.88 -21.32
N PRO A 48 -2.21 -9.86 -20.92
CA PRO A 48 -2.21 -11.19 -21.54
C PRO A 48 -3.52 -11.97 -21.32
N MET A 49 -4.37 -11.51 -20.39
CA MET A 49 -5.73 -12.03 -20.15
C MET A 49 -6.85 -11.17 -20.79
N SER A 50 -6.52 -10.21 -21.67
CA SER A 50 -7.50 -9.29 -22.25
C SER A 50 -8.67 -9.99 -22.97
N GLY A 51 -8.43 -11.16 -23.57
CA GLY A 51 -9.45 -11.93 -24.30
C GLY A 51 -10.50 -12.62 -23.42
N GLU A 52 -10.22 -12.87 -22.14
CA GLU A 52 -11.17 -13.49 -21.20
C GLU A 52 -11.72 -12.51 -20.17
N CYS A 53 -11.03 -11.40 -19.91
CA CYS A 53 -11.43 -10.43 -18.88
C CYS A 53 -12.68 -9.60 -19.23
N HIS A 54 -13.03 -9.46 -20.52
CA HIS A 54 -14.16 -8.65 -21.03
C HIS A 54 -15.26 -9.50 -21.71
N LYS A 55 -15.21 -10.82 -21.53
CA LYS A 55 -16.17 -11.76 -22.11
C LYS A 55 -17.49 -11.75 -21.34
#